data_AF-A0A9E5HZA7-F1
#
_entry.id   AF-A0A9E5HZA7-F1
#
_cell.length_a   1.000
_cell.length_b   1.000
_cell.length_c   1.000
_cell.angle_alpha   90.00
_cell.angle_beta   90.00
_cell.angle_gamma   90.00
#
_symmetry.space_group_name_H-M   'P 1'
#
loop_
_entity.id
_entity.type
_entity.pdbx_description
1 polymer ?
#
loop_
_entity_poly.entity_id
_entity_poly.type
_entity_poly.pdbx_seq_one_letter_code
_entity_poly.pdbx_strand_id
1 'polypeptide(L)'
;MKRIALIAIAAVMSLSFVSPAHAHQPVVLLNSDTTAANGPLLVDGTVSFAVRAAFTKAGQKKAFRAGFKAGDTVAVQVLIMDKKPENKLKNNQIPSLTITSPSGKSTTLKITERTKFFEPYSSTNYLYLSRYTAPAEAGTYNFVITAKSKAAVTVAVGDREVQGEVLRGAAPTSTPTATPTPTATPAGYTMEQVKANNTSSKCWSVINGSVYDLTNWISSHPGGAGAITSMCGTDGTSAYVNQHKGQGQPASRLAGYLLGPLAK
;
A
#
# COMPACT_ATOMS: atom_id res chain seq x y z
N MET A 1 27.42 14.98 64.35
CA MET A 1 26.75 15.37 63.09
C MET A 1 27.27 14.51 61.94
N LYS A 2 26.56 13.44 61.54
CA LYS A 2 26.73 12.78 60.23
C LYS A 2 25.37 12.22 59.81
N ARG A 3 24.71 12.87 58.84
CA ARG A 3 23.48 12.39 58.21
C ARG A 3 23.89 11.65 56.93
N ILE A 4 23.56 10.36 56.85
CA ILE A 4 23.73 9.55 55.64
C ILE A 4 22.53 9.84 54.75
N ALA A 5 22.76 10.41 53.57
CA ALA A 5 21.75 10.58 52.54
C ALA A 5 21.83 9.41 51.56
N LEU A 6 20.76 8.61 51.48
CA LEU A 6 20.54 7.62 50.43
C LEU A 6 20.02 8.33 49.18
N ILE A 7 20.79 8.27 48.09
CA ILE A 7 20.36 8.74 46.77
C ILE A 7 19.58 7.59 46.11
N ALA A 8 18.26 7.74 46.02
CA ALA A 8 17.43 6.87 45.19
C ALA A 8 17.52 7.35 43.73
N ILE A 9 18.18 6.56 42.88
CA ILE A 9 18.20 6.78 41.43
C ILE A 9 16.86 6.28 40.89
N ALA A 10 15.94 7.20 40.63
CA ALA A 10 14.72 6.91 39.89
C ALA A 10 15.06 6.73 38.41
N ALA A 11 15.08 5.49 37.94
CA ALA A 11 15.16 5.18 36.52
C ALA A 11 13.87 5.65 35.83
N VAL A 12 13.95 6.78 35.13
CA VAL A 12 12.88 7.24 34.24
C VAL A 12 12.84 6.30 33.05
N MET A 13 11.97 5.29 33.14
CA MET A 13 11.67 4.39 32.03
C MET A 13 10.86 5.20 31.01
N SER A 14 11.54 5.76 30.03
CA SER A 14 10.95 6.47 28.90
C SER A 14 9.99 5.53 28.17
N LEU A 15 8.69 5.66 28.42
CA LEU A 15 7.66 5.01 27.60
C LEU A 15 7.82 5.54 26.18
N SER A 16 8.49 4.76 25.34
CA SER A 16 8.49 4.96 23.90
C SER A 16 7.08 4.67 23.43
N PHE A 17 6.32 5.72 23.12
CA PHE A 17 5.03 5.58 22.45
C PHE A 17 5.29 4.96 21.07
N VAL A 18 5.14 3.65 20.98
CA VAL A 18 5.06 2.95 19.69
C VAL A 18 3.79 3.47 19.04
N SER A 19 3.93 4.39 18.08
CA SER A 19 2.81 4.81 17.24
C SER A 19 2.21 3.56 16.60
N PRO A 20 0.88 3.34 16.66
CA PRO A 20 0.29 2.15 16.12
C PRO A 20 0.62 2.05 14.62
N ALA A 21 1.04 0.85 14.22
CA ALA A 21 1.36 0.47 12.86
C ALA A 21 0.31 1.00 11.87
N HIS A 22 0.80 1.60 10.77
CA HIS A 22 0.02 2.26 9.72
C HIS A 22 -0.75 1.25 8.87
N ALA A 23 -1.83 0.69 9.43
CA ALA A 23 -2.59 -0.39 8.84
C ALA A 23 -3.85 0.09 8.09
N HIS A 24 -3.87 1.34 7.58
CA HIS A 24 -4.81 1.87 6.57
C HIS A 24 -4.42 3.34 6.32
N GLN A 25 -3.68 3.65 5.25
CA GLN A 25 -3.29 5.04 5.00
C GLN A 25 -4.53 5.87 4.57
N PRO A 26 -4.98 6.88 5.34
CA PRO A 26 -6.14 7.67 4.94
C PRO A 26 -5.80 8.62 3.80
N VAL A 27 -6.68 8.69 2.80
CA VAL A 27 -6.57 9.64 1.67
C VAL A 27 -7.88 10.40 1.54
N VAL A 28 -7.89 11.68 1.93
CA VAL A 28 -9.10 12.51 1.89
C VAL A 28 -9.26 13.17 0.52
N LEU A 29 -10.37 12.91 -0.18
CA LEU A 29 -10.64 13.57 -1.45
C LEU A 29 -11.15 15.00 -1.25
N LEU A 30 -10.48 15.95 -1.88
CA LEU A 30 -10.77 17.39 -1.84
C LEU A 30 -11.91 17.76 -2.78
N ASN A 31 -12.47 18.96 -2.65
CA ASN A 31 -13.53 19.43 -3.55
C ASN A 31 -13.03 19.71 -4.97
N SER A 32 -11.71 19.87 -5.14
CA SER A 32 -11.01 19.97 -6.43
C SER A 32 -10.88 18.64 -7.18
N ASP A 33 -11.00 17.51 -6.48
CA ASP A 33 -10.70 16.16 -7.01
C ASP A 33 -11.89 15.64 -7.85
N THR A 34 -12.48 16.47 -8.71
CA THR A 34 -13.76 16.20 -9.41
C THR A 34 -13.63 15.22 -10.58
N THR A 35 -12.40 15.01 -11.06
CA THR A 35 -12.05 14.07 -12.14
C THR A 35 -10.85 13.22 -11.70
N ALA A 36 -10.65 12.06 -12.33
CA ALA A 36 -9.53 11.19 -11.96
C ALA A 36 -8.17 11.88 -12.14
N ALA A 37 -8.02 12.70 -13.19
CA ALA A 37 -6.81 13.48 -13.46
C ALA A 37 -6.52 14.53 -12.37
N ASN A 38 -7.56 15.15 -11.80
CA ASN A 38 -7.43 16.11 -10.71
C ASN A 38 -7.28 15.43 -9.35
N GLY A 39 -7.74 14.19 -9.23
CA GLY A 39 -7.67 13.38 -8.02
C GLY A 39 -6.28 12.83 -7.72
N PRO A 40 -6.05 12.42 -6.46
CA PRO A 40 -4.79 11.81 -6.07
C PRO A 40 -4.54 10.50 -6.82
N LEU A 41 -3.27 10.16 -7.02
CA LEU A 41 -2.80 8.87 -7.47
C LEU A 41 -2.24 8.10 -6.28
N LEU A 42 -2.86 6.96 -5.98
CA LEU A 42 -2.27 5.92 -5.15
C LEU A 42 -1.24 5.20 -6.02
N VAL A 43 0.05 5.42 -5.77
CA VAL A 43 1.12 4.97 -6.67
C VAL A 43 1.12 3.44 -6.80
N ASP A 44 0.87 2.75 -5.68
CA ASP A 44 0.72 1.31 -5.59
C ASP A 44 -0.67 0.97 -5.03
N GLY A 45 -1.60 0.58 -5.91
CA GLY A 45 -2.98 0.23 -5.57
C GLY A 45 -3.13 -1.09 -4.81
N THR A 46 -2.05 -1.85 -4.60
CA THR A 46 -2.07 -3.03 -3.73
C THR A 46 -1.90 -2.67 -2.26
N VAL A 47 -1.40 -1.46 -1.97
CA VAL A 47 -1.28 -0.94 -0.60
C VAL A 47 -2.65 -0.53 -0.06
N SER A 48 -2.90 -0.85 1.20
CA SER A 48 -4.15 -0.59 1.91
C SER A 48 -4.36 0.90 2.17
N PHE A 49 -5.17 1.53 1.32
CA PHE A 49 -5.58 2.92 1.46
C PHE A 49 -7.06 3.02 1.83
N ALA A 50 -7.37 3.90 2.78
CA ALA A 50 -8.74 4.30 3.10
C ALA A 50 -9.06 5.65 2.43
N VAL A 51 -9.60 5.61 1.21
CA VAL A 51 -9.96 6.81 0.46
C VAL A 51 -11.31 7.37 0.93
N ARG A 52 -11.30 8.54 1.57
CA ARG A 52 -12.49 9.16 2.18
C ARG A 52 -13.05 10.26 1.29
N ALA A 53 -14.35 10.20 1.01
CA ALA A 53 -15.06 11.20 0.21
C ALA A 53 -16.32 11.67 0.93
N ALA A 54 -16.51 12.99 1.04
CA ALA A 54 -17.69 13.60 1.63
C ALA A 54 -18.39 14.53 0.63
N PHE A 55 -19.71 14.46 0.56
CA PHE A 55 -20.54 15.18 -0.40
C PHE A 55 -21.64 15.95 0.31
N THR A 56 -21.93 17.15 -0.20
CA THR A 56 -22.98 18.03 0.34
C THR A 56 -24.29 17.92 -0.42
N LYS A 57 -24.28 17.41 -1.66
CA LYS A 57 -25.48 17.23 -2.49
C LYS A 57 -25.31 16.13 -3.54
N ALA A 58 -26.44 15.65 -4.07
CA ALA A 58 -26.46 14.71 -5.18
C ALA A 58 -25.77 15.29 -6.43
N GLY A 59 -25.21 14.40 -7.26
CA GLY A 59 -24.55 14.76 -8.52
C GLY A 59 -23.10 15.23 -8.38
N GLN A 60 -22.63 15.55 -7.17
CA GLN A 60 -21.21 15.83 -6.95
C GLN A 60 -20.36 14.59 -7.25
N LYS A 61 -19.20 14.81 -7.85
CA LYS A 61 -18.21 13.78 -8.15
C LYS A 61 -16.91 14.06 -7.41
N LYS A 62 -16.30 12.99 -6.92
CA LYS A 62 -14.91 12.97 -6.49
C LYS A 62 -14.25 11.74 -7.07
N ALA A 63 -12.99 11.85 -7.41
CA ALA A 63 -12.28 10.81 -8.13
C ALA A 63 -10.83 10.72 -7.68
N PHE A 64 -10.24 9.59 -7.95
CA PHE A 64 -8.83 9.30 -7.70
C PHE A 64 -8.34 8.23 -8.68
N ARG A 65 -7.06 7.92 -8.60
CA ARG A 65 -6.37 6.94 -9.42
C ARG A 65 -5.63 5.95 -8.54
N ALA A 66 -5.44 4.72 -9.03
CA ALA A 66 -4.53 3.77 -8.41
C ALA A 66 -3.74 3.01 -9.48
N GLY A 67 -2.42 2.89 -9.29
CA GLY A 67 -1.53 2.14 -10.16
C GLY A 67 -1.46 0.66 -9.79
N PHE A 68 -1.50 -0.21 -10.78
CA PHE A 68 -1.30 -1.65 -10.59
C PHE A 68 -0.31 -2.19 -11.62
N LYS A 69 0.41 -3.26 -11.27
CA LYS A 69 1.33 -3.99 -12.12
C LYS A 69 0.67 -5.29 -12.62
N ALA A 70 1.28 -5.90 -13.65
CA ALA A 70 0.85 -7.21 -14.12
C ALA A 70 0.98 -8.24 -12.99
N GLY A 71 -0.06 -9.04 -12.78
CA GLY A 71 -0.11 -10.04 -11.70
C GLY A 71 -0.65 -9.50 -10.37
N ASP A 72 -0.86 -8.18 -10.23
CA ASP A 72 -1.53 -7.63 -9.06
C ASP A 72 -3.02 -8.00 -9.04
N THR A 73 -3.63 -7.79 -7.88
CA THR A 73 -5.09 -7.90 -7.69
C THR A 73 -5.66 -6.52 -7.40
N VAL A 74 -6.70 -6.13 -8.14
CA VAL A 74 -7.53 -4.97 -7.80
C VAL A 74 -8.51 -5.40 -6.72
N ALA A 75 -8.21 -5.07 -5.46
CA ALA A 75 -9.08 -5.29 -4.32
C ALA A 75 -9.68 -3.96 -3.86
N VAL A 76 -11.02 -3.86 -3.91
CA VAL A 76 -11.75 -2.62 -3.63
C VAL A 76 -12.97 -2.91 -2.78
N GLN A 77 -13.20 -2.09 -1.76
CA GLN A 77 -14.36 -2.22 -0.88
C GLN A 77 -15.02 -0.85 -0.69
N VAL A 78 -16.35 -0.82 -0.64
CA VAL A 78 -17.11 0.40 -0.35
C VAL A 78 -17.69 0.27 1.04
N LEU A 79 -17.38 1.24 1.90
CA LEU A 79 -17.80 1.29 3.29
C LEU A 79 -18.45 2.64 3.63
N ILE A 80 -19.33 2.61 4.61
CA ILE A 80 -19.84 3.81 5.28
C ILE A 80 -19.71 3.65 6.79
N MET A 81 -19.58 4.74 7.53
CA MET A 81 -19.59 4.66 8.99
C MET A 81 -20.94 4.13 9.48
N ASP A 82 -20.93 3.21 10.46
CA ASP A 82 -22.14 2.74 11.15
C ASP A 82 -22.60 3.76 12.21
N LYS A 83 -22.89 4.98 11.75
CA LYS A 83 -23.42 6.08 12.55
C LYS A 83 -24.35 6.93 11.68
N LYS A 84 -25.28 7.66 12.30
CA LYS A 84 -26.09 8.67 11.60
C LYS A 84 -25.19 9.83 11.10
N PRO A 85 -25.50 10.41 9.92
CA PRO A 85 -26.59 10.04 9.02
C PRO A 85 -26.31 8.83 8.11
N GLU A 86 -25.04 8.43 7.93
CA GLU A 86 -24.60 7.46 6.93
C GLU A 86 -25.35 6.12 7.02
N ASN A 87 -25.46 5.54 8.21
CA ASN A 87 -26.07 4.22 8.40
C ASN A 87 -27.60 4.17 8.15
N LYS A 88 -28.25 5.33 7.96
CA LYS A 88 -29.67 5.43 7.60
C LYS A 88 -29.91 5.71 6.12
N LEU A 89 -28.88 5.94 5.32
CA LEU A 89 -29.02 6.13 3.87
C LEU A 89 -29.58 4.86 3.23
N LYS A 90 -30.59 5.00 2.37
CA LYS A 90 -31.09 3.91 1.51
C LYS A 90 -30.09 3.62 0.39
N ASN A 91 -30.19 2.46 -0.25
CA ASN A 91 -29.25 2.05 -1.31
C ASN A 91 -29.18 3.04 -2.48
N ASN A 92 -30.31 3.69 -2.82
CA ASN A 92 -30.36 4.73 -3.86
C ASN A 92 -29.84 6.10 -3.41
N GLN A 93 -29.49 6.28 -2.13
CA GLN A 93 -28.91 7.50 -1.56
C GLN A 93 -27.40 7.37 -1.34
N ILE A 94 -26.86 6.15 -1.32
CA ILE A 94 -25.43 5.90 -1.17
C ILE A 94 -24.68 6.33 -2.45
N PRO A 95 -23.53 7.02 -2.33
CA PRO A 95 -22.67 7.31 -3.48
C PRO A 95 -22.28 6.05 -4.27
N SER A 96 -22.36 6.09 -5.59
CA SER A 96 -21.92 4.99 -6.45
C SER A 96 -20.44 5.10 -6.79
N LEU A 97 -19.70 3.98 -6.79
CA LEU A 97 -18.32 3.92 -7.25
C LEU A 97 -18.24 3.27 -8.63
N THR A 98 -17.63 3.97 -9.58
CA THR A 98 -17.27 3.45 -10.90
C THR A 98 -15.76 3.26 -10.98
N ILE A 99 -15.32 2.08 -11.40
CA ILE A 99 -13.93 1.72 -11.66
C ILE A 99 -13.76 1.60 -13.17
N THR A 100 -12.75 2.25 -13.73
CA THR A 100 -12.37 2.17 -15.14
C THR A 100 -10.94 1.66 -15.22
N SER A 101 -10.73 0.54 -15.93
CA SER A 101 -9.42 -0.06 -16.15
C SER A 101 -8.56 0.76 -17.14
N PRO A 102 -7.26 0.48 -17.23
CA PRO A 102 -6.36 1.12 -18.19
C PRO A 102 -6.82 0.97 -19.65
N SER A 103 -7.42 -0.18 -20.00
CA SER A 103 -8.03 -0.39 -21.33
C SER A 103 -9.35 0.35 -21.56
N GLY A 104 -9.87 1.06 -20.55
CA GLY A 104 -11.12 1.82 -20.62
C GLY A 104 -12.36 1.02 -20.21
N LYS A 105 -12.23 -0.27 -19.87
CA LYS A 105 -13.36 -1.09 -19.41
C LYS A 105 -13.86 -0.57 -18.07
N SER A 106 -15.16 -0.30 -17.97
CA SER A 106 -15.76 0.28 -16.78
C SER A 106 -16.74 -0.67 -16.09
N THR A 107 -16.75 -0.63 -14.75
CA THR A 107 -17.73 -1.31 -13.91
C THR A 107 -18.19 -0.39 -12.78
N THR A 108 -19.50 -0.37 -12.51
CA THR A 108 -20.04 0.37 -11.36
C THR A 108 -20.42 -0.64 -10.28
N LEU A 109 -19.85 -0.47 -9.09
CA LEU A 109 -20.10 -1.36 -7.97
C LEU A 109 -21.54 -1.19 -7.49
N LYS A 110 -22.25 -2.32 -7.41
CA LYS A 110 -23.59 -2.38 -6.84
C LYS A 110 -23.50 -2.53 -5.33
N ILE A 111 -24.38 -1.84 -4.61
CA ILE A 111 -24.56 -2.04 -3.18
C ILE A 111 -25.35 -3.34 -2.98
N THR A 112 -24.70 -4.36 -2.45
CA THR A 112 -25.25 -5.73 -2.33
C THR A 112 -25.32 -6.21 -0.89
N GLU A 113 -24.66 -5.53 0.04
CA GLU A 113 -24.61 -5.91 1.45
C GLU A 113 -24.70 -4.71 2.40
N ARG A 114 -24.85 -5.01 3.70
CA ARG A 114 -24.71 -4.08 4.84
C ARG A 114 -24.12 -4.84 6.02
N THR A 115 -22.91 -5.35 5.84
CA THR A 115 -22.26 -6.19 6.83
C THR A 115 -21.49 -5.33 7.82
N LYS A 116 -21.74 -5.50 9.11
CA LYS A 116 -21.03 -4.75 10.16
C LYS A 116 -19.55 -5.14 10.19
N PHE A 117 -18.70 -4.14 10.37
CA PHE A 117 -17.27 -4.31 10.50
C PHE A 117 -16.72 -3.33 11.52
N PHE A 118 -16.04 -3.84 12.53
CA PHE A 118 -15.29 -3.01 13.44
C PHE A 118 -13.85 -2.93 12.94
N GLU A 119 -13.39 -1.72 12.59
CA GLU A 119 -12.01 -1.46 12.21
C GLU A 119 -11.21 -1.12 13.48
N PRO A 120 -10.32 -2.03 13.95
CA PRO A 120 -9.74 -1.94 15.29
C PRO A 120 -8.74 -0.79 15.44
N TYR A 121 -8.11 -0.34 14.34
CA TYR A 121 -7.05 0.66 14.39
C TYR A 121 -7.58 2.08 14.61
N SER A 122 -8.62 2.49 13.89
CA SER A 122 -9.30 3.77 14.08
C SER A 122 -10.46 3.68 15.08
N SER A 123 -10.72 2.49 15.64
CA SER A 123 -11.87 2.24 16.52
C SER A 123 -13.20 2.66 15.89
N THR A 124 -13.34 2.47 14.59
CA THR A 124 -14.52 2.90 13.82
C THR A 124 -15.37 1.70 13.43
N ASN A 125 -16.67 1.77 13.70
CA ASN A 125 -17.63 0.83 13.13
C ASN A 125 -18.03 1.28 11.73
N TYR A 126 -17.95 0.36 10.78
CA TYR A 126 -18.36 0.53 9.40
C TYR A 126 -19.44 -0.48 9.02
N LEU A 127 -20.14 -0.18 7.93
CA LEU A 127 -20.92 -1.13 7.15
C LEU A 127 -20.20 -1.35 5.82
N TYR A 128 -19.83 -2.59 5.52
CA TYR A 128 -19.49 -3.00 4.16
C TYR A 128 -20.74 -2.95 3.29
N LEU A 129 -20.59 -2.37 2.11
CA LEU A 129 -21.67 -2.17 1.15
C LEU A 129 -21.48 -2.95 -0.15
N SER A 130 -20.23 -3.06 -0.59
CA SER A 130 -19.83 -3.74 -1.81
C SER A 130 -18.36 -4.12 -1.72
N ARG A 131 -17.98 -5.22 -2.35
CA ARG A 131 -16.61 -5.71 -2.47
C ARG A 131 -16.36 -6.13 -3.91
N TYR A 132 -15.20 -5.79 -4.42
CA TYR A 132 -14.77 -6.09 -5.77
C TYR A 132 -13.33 -6.59 -5.74
N THR A 133 -13.12 -7.73 -6.40
CA THR A 133 -11.81 -8.33 -6.60
C THR A 133 -11.70 -8.78 -8.04
N ALA A 134 -10.61 -8.41 -8.70
CA ALA A 134 -10.28 -8.92 -10.02
C ALA A 134 -8.75 -8.91 -10.23
N PRO A 135 -8.23 -9.77 -11.13
CA PRO A 135 -6.86 -9.60 -11.63
C PRO A 135 -6.68 -8.21 -12.23
N ALA A 136 -5.55 -7.57 -11.96
CA ALA A 136 -5.23 -6.26 -12.49
C ALA A 136 -4.72 -6.33 -13.94
N GLU A 137 -5.21 -5.42 -14.77
CA GLU A 137 -4.52 -4.95 -15.96
C GLU A 137 -3.39 -4.03 -15.51
N ALA A 138 -2.18 -4.20 -16.03
CA ALA A 138 -1.09 -3.28 -15.71
C ALA A 138 -1.45 -1.86 -16.16
N GLY A 139 -1.30 -0.88 -15.27
CA GLY A 139 -1.55 0.53 -15.54
C GLY A 139 -2.34 1.24 -14.45
N THR A 140 -2.81 2.44 -14.77
CA THR A 140 -3.56 3.29 -13.84
C THR A 140 -5.06 3.12 -14.03
N TYR A 141 -5.73 2.70 -12.96
CA TYR A 141 -7.19 2.65 -12.88
C TYR A 141 -7.74 4.00 -12.45
N ASN A 142 -8.89 4.38 -13.00
CA ASN A 142 -9.65 5.55 -12.58
C ASN A 142 -10.82 5.14 -11.69
N PHE A 143 -11.01 5.85 -10.60
CA PHE A 143 -12.09 5.63 -9.65
C PHE A 143 -12.92 6.89 -9.56
N VAL A 144 -14.22 6.79 -9.81
CA VAL A 144 -15.15 7.94 -9.76
C VAL A 144 -16.28 7.63 -8.80
N ILE A 145 -16.36 8.41 -7.73
CA ILE A 145 -17.42 8.36 -6.73
C ILE A 145 -18.43 9.45 -7.09
N THR A 146 -19.68 9.05 -7.35
CA THR A 146 -20.77 9.99 -7.67
C THR A 146 -21.81 9.98 -6.55
N ALA A 147 -22.01 11.15 -5.93
CA ALA A 147 -22.98 11.34 -4.86
C ALA A 147 -24.41 11.16 -5.37
N LYS A 148 -25.22 10.42 -4.59
CA LYS A 148 -26.68 10.30 -4.82
C LYS A 148 -27.49 11.14 -3.83
N SER A 149 -26.89 11.54 -2.72
CA SER A 149 -27.39 12.51 -1.74
C SER A 149 -26.21 13.16 -1.01
N LYS A 150 -26.49 14.01 -0.01
CA LYS A 150 -25.50 14.33 1.03
C LYS A 150 -25.09 13.05 1.74
N ALA A 151 -23.80 12.72 1.74
CA ALA A 151 -23.26 11.48 2.29
C ALA A 151 -21.73 11.53 2.41
N ALA A 152 -21.16 10.75 3.32
CA ALA A 152 -19.76 10.38 3.30
C ALA A 152 -19.59 8.88 3.02
N VAL A 153 -18.50 8.52 2.34
CA VAL A 153 -18.14 7.14 2.00
C VAL A 153 -16.64 6.95 2.11
N THR A 154 -16.24 5.73 2.48
CA THR A 154 -14.85 5.26 2.43
C THR A 154 -14.73 4.21 1.35
N VAL A 155 -13.75 4.36 0.46
CA VAL A 155 -13.34 3.33 -0.50
C VAL A 155 -12.01 2.77 -0.02
N ALA A 156 -12.00 1.51 0.40
CA ALA A 156 -10.75 0.80 0.67
C ALA A 156 -10.18 0.28 -0.65
N VAL A 157 -8.89 0.46 -0.86
CA VAL A 157 -8.16 -0.02 -2.04
C VAL A 157 -6.92 -0.75 -1.55
N GLY A 158 -6.64 -1.92 -2.12
CA GLY A 158 -5.52 -2.76 -1.73
C GLY A 158 -5.73 -3.48 -0.39
N ASP A 159 -4.77 -4.33 -0.04
CA ASP A 159 -4.79 -5.15 1.18
C ASP A 159 -3.43 -5.23 1.89
N ARG A 160 -2.37 -4.65 1.29
CA ARG A 160 -1.04 -4.64 1.88
C ARG A 160 -0.92 -3.50 2.87
N GLU A 161 -0.85 -3.84 4.16
CA GLU A 161 -0.71 -2.91 5.28
C GLU A 161 0.72 -2.36 5.44
N VAL A 162 1.19 -1.64 4.42
CA VAL A 162 2.47 -0.91 4.44
C VAL A 162 2.23 0.57 4.12
N GLN A 163 3.23 1.42 4.37
CA GLN A 163 3.15 2.82 3.96
C GLN A 163 3.14 2.92 2.43
N GLY A 164 2.14 3.61 1.89
CA GLY A 164 1.99 3.85 0.46
C GLY A 164 2.25 5.31 0.08
N GLU A 165 2.65 5.52 -1.17
CA GLU A 165 2.86 6.86 -1.73
C GLU A 165 1.57 7.38 -2.39
N VAL A 166 1.26 8.65 -2.12
CA VAL A 166 0.10 9.35 -2.68
C VAL A 166 0.56 10.64 -3.34
N LEU A 167 0.35 10.75 -4.64
CA LEU A 167 0.66 11.95 -5.42
C LEU A 167 -0.61 12.76 -5.67
N ARG A 168 -0.54 14.10 -5.59
CA ARG A 168 -1.65 15.00 -5.94
C ARG A 168 -1.30 15.86 -7.15
N GLY A 169 -2.32 16.17 -7.95
CA GLY A 169 -2.18 16.88 -9.22
C GLY A 169 -2.12 15.93 -10.41
N ALA A 170 -1.85 16.48 -11.61
CA ALA A 170 -1.57 15.66 -12.78
C ALA A 170 -0.52 14.60 -12.39
N ALA A 171 -0.70 13.34 -12.83
CA ALA A 171 0.41 12.39 -12.67
C ALA A 171 1.64 13.07 -13.26
N PRO A 172 2.81 13.05 -12.59
CA PRO A 172 4.00 13.52 -13.25
C PRO A 172 4.08 12.77 -14.58
N THR A 173 3.92 13.48 -15.69
CA THR A 173 4.45 13.00 -16.96
C THR A 173 5.87 12.64 -16.63
N SER A 174 6.20 11.36 -16.77
CA SER A 174 7.55 10.87 -16.54
C SER A 174 8.50 11.69 -17.39
N THR A 175 9.07 12.74 -16.81
CA THR A 175 10.39 13.19 -17.24
C THR A 175 11.25 11.97 -16.94
N PRO A 176 11.89 11.35 -17.95
CA PRO A 176 12.76 10.23 -17.69
C PRO A 176 13.94 10.78 -16.88
N THR A 177 13.84 10.73 -15.55
CA THR A 177 15.02 10.56 -14.72
C THR A 177 15.61 9.27 -15.23
N ALA A 178 16.84 9.32 -15.76
CA ALA A 178 17.52 8.18 -16.34
C ALA A 178 17.49 7.01 -15.33
N THR A 179 16.53 6.11 -15.51
CA THR A 179 16.70 4.71 -15.16
C THR A 179 18.01 4.32 -15.84
N PRO A 180 19.01 3.78 -15.13
CA PRO A 180 20.16 3.23 -15.82
C PRO A 180 19.57 2.24 -16.82
N THR A 181 19.87 2.48 -18.10
CA THR A 181 19.48 1.62 -19.23
C THR A 181 19.51 0.16 -18.77
N PRO A 182 18.45 -0.64 -18.98
CA PRO A 182 18.59 -2.07 -18.84
C PRO A 182 19.61 -2.49 -19.91
N THR A 183 20.87 -2.60 -19.50
CA THR A 183 21.90 -3.28 -20.26
C THR A 183 21.31 -4.65 -20.60
N ALA A 184 21.39 -5.01 -21.89
CA ALA A 184 20.88 -6.24 -22.46
C ALA A 184 21.06 -7.41 -21.49
N THR A 185 20.01 -8.23 -21.36
CA THR A 185 19.97 -9.47 -20.55
C THR A 185 21.32 -10.19 -20.62
N PRO A 186 22.16 -10.08 -19.57
CA PRO A 186 23.36 -10.91 -19.47
C PRO A 186 22.89 -12.34 -19.17
N ALA A 187 23.77 -13.32 -19.37
CA ALA A 187 23.56 -14.73 -19.06
C ALA A 187 23.43 -15.02 -17.54
N GLY A 188 22.69 -14.19 -16.80
CA GLY A 188 22.62 -14.14 -15.34
C GLY A 188 23.39 -12.95 -14.75
N TYR A 189 23.08 -12.62 -13.50
CA TYR A 189 23.79 -11.62 -12.70
C TYR A 189 24.98 -12.26 -11.98
N THR A 190 26.10 -11.55 -11.78
CA THR A 190 27.27 -12.12 -11.08
C THR A 190 27.30 -11.72 -9.61
N MET A 191 28.04 -12.48 -8.79
CA MET A 191 28.24 -12.13 -7.38
C MET A 191 29.02 -10.82 -7.21
N GLU A 192 29.85 -10.42 -8.16
CA GLU A 192 30.53 -9.11 -8.17
C GLU A 192 29.51 -7.98 -8.28
N GLN A 193 28.50 -8.13 -9.15
CA GLN A 193 27.42 -7.15 -9.28
C GLN A 193 26.59 -7.09 -8.01
N VAL A 194 26.31 -8.23 -7.37
CA VAL A 194 25.62 -8.26 -6.08
C VAL A 194 26.44 -7.52 -5.03
N LYS A 195 27.72 -7.85 -4.85
CA LYS A 195 28.63 -7.19 -3.89
C LYS A 195 28.78 -5.68 -4.12
N ALA A 196 28.67 -5.21 -5.36
CA ALA A 196 28.71 -3.78 -5.68
C ALA A 196 27.43 -3.03 -5.24
N ASN A 197 26.33 -3.75 -5.01
CA ASN A 197 25.05 -3.25 -4.52
C ASN A 197 24.86 -3.72 -3.07
N ASN A 198 25.71 -3.23 -2.17
CA ASN A 198 25.79 -3.66 -0.77
C ASN A 198 25.36 -2.59 0.26
N THR A 199 24.69 -1.52 -0.17
CA THR A 199 24.27 -0.43 0.72
C THR A 199 22.75 -0.41 0.87
N SER A 200 22.23 0.29 1.88
CA SER A 200 20.78 0.46 2.05
C SER A 200 20.10 1.22 0.90
N SER A 201 20.86 2.03 0.15
CA SER A 201 20.36 2.75 -1.04
C SER A 201 20.51 1.97 -2.35
N LYS A 202 21.24 0.85 -2.32
CA LYS A 202 21.45 -0.10 -3.42
C LYS A 202 21.71 -1.48 -2.82
N CYS A 203 20.65 -2.19 -2.47
CA CYS A 203 20.73 -3.43 -1.71
C CYS A 203 20.29 -4.62 -2.56
N TRP A 204 21.25 -5.36 -3.10
CA TRP A 204 20.97 -6.63 -3.77
C TRP A 204 21.34 -7.81 -2.90
N SER A 205 20.62 -8.91 -3.03
CA SER A 205 20.96 -10.16 -2.34
C SER A 205 20.63 -11.36 -3.21
N VAL A 206 21.40 -12.44 -3.04
CA VAL A 206 21.07 -13.74 -3.64
C VAL A 206 20.20 -14.52 -2.68
N ILE A 207 19.11 -15.09 -3.18
CA ILE A 207 18.30 -16.06 -2.46
C ILE A 207 17.99 -17.22 -3.41
N ASN A 208 18.39 -18.43 -3.02
CA ASN A 208 18.18 -19.66 -3.79
C ASN A 208 18.67 -19.56 -5.25
N GLY A 209 19.86 -18.97 -5.47
CA GLY A 209 20.46 -18.85 -6.80
C GLY A 209 19.82 -17.81 -7.72
N SER A 210 18.95 -16.94 -7.19
CA SER A 210 18.38 -15.80 -7.89
C SER A 210 18.78 -14.50 -7.22
N VAL A 211 18.94 -13.43 -7.99
CA VAL A 211 19.32 -12.11 -7.51
C VAL A 211 18.10 -11.22 -7.38
N TYR A 212 17.99 -10.52 -6.25
CA TYR A 212 16.87 -9.64 -5.92
C TYR A 212 17.34 -8.24 -5.56
N ASP A 213 16.62 -7.22 -6.02
CA ASP A 213 16.80 -5.84 -5.55
C ASP A 213 15.88 -5.56 -4.38
N LEU A 214 16.43 -5.62 -3.17
CA LEU A 214 15.70 -5.45 -1.92
C LEU A 214 15.71 -4.00 -1.42
N THR A 215 16.26 -3.05 -2.18
CA THR A 215 16.43 -1.64 -1.78
C THR A 215 15.12 -1.05 -1.24
N ASN A 216 14.04 -1.22 -2.01
CA ASN A 216 12.73 -0.69 -1.65
C ASN A 216 11.97 -1.54 -0.61
N TRP A 217 12.50 -2.71 -0.25
CA TRP A 217 11.91 -3.59 0.75
C TRP A 217 12.42 -3.33 2.16
N ILE A 218 13.61 -2.75 2.31
CA ILE A 218 14.28 -2.53 3.60
C ILE A 218 13.34 -1.90 4.64
N SER A 219 12.73 -0.76 4.32
CA SER A 219 11.88 -0.03 5.28
C SER A 219 10.55 -0.70 5.58
N SER A 220 10.13 -1.65 4.73
CA SER A 220 8.82 -2.30 4.79
C SER A 220 8.89 -3.76 5.27
N HIS A 221 10.09 -4.26 5.57
CA HIS A 221 10.28 -5.63 6.04
C HIS A 221 9.75 -5.82 7.47
N PRO A 222 8.78 -6.73 7.71
CA PRO A 222 8.19 -6.92 9.04
C PRO A 222 9.19 -7.37 10.12
N GLY A 223 10.28 -8.05 9.73
CA GLY A 223 11.38 -8.39 10.64
C GLY A 223 12.35 -7.24 10.94
N GLY A 224 12.02 -6.02 10.50
CA GLY A 224 12.84 -4.82 10.61
C GLY A 224 13.82 -4.64 9.44
N ALA A 225 14.18 -3.39 9.21
CA ALA A 225 15.13 -2.99 8.17
C ALA A 225 16.50 -3.65 8.32
N GLY A 226 16.95 -3.82 9.58
CA GLY A 226 18.23 -4.45 9.93
C GLY A 226 18.42 -5.84 9.31
N ALA A 227 17.34 -6.62 9.25
CA ALA A 227 17.36 -7.97 8.70
C ALA A 227 17.54 -8.02 7.17
N ILE A 228 17.17 -6.96 6.46
CA ILE A 228 17.42 -6.83 5.02
C ILE A 228 18.80 -6.19 4.79
N THR A 229 19.13 -5.14 5.53
CA THR A 229 20.41 -4.44 5.36
C THR A 229 21.62 -5.33 5.63
N SER A 230 21.50 -6.35 6.49
CA SER A 230 22.54 -7.34 6.74
C SER A 230 22.78 -8.30 5.56
N MET A 231 21.85 -8.38 4.61
CA MET A 231 21.94 -9.23 3.42
C MET A 231 22.38 -8.48 2.16
N CYS A 232 22.54 -7.15 2.22
CA CYS A 232 22.96 -6.38 1.06
C CYS A 232 24.36 -6.81 0.62
N GLY A 233 24.53 -7.11 -0.66
CA GLY A 233 25.78 -7.53 -1.26
C GLY A 233 26.18 -8.98 -1.02
N THR A 234 25.32 -9.80 -0.41
CA THR A 234 25.65 -11.18 -0.01
C THR A 234 24.65 -12.20 -0.51
N ASP A 235 24.99 -13.48 -0.36
CA ASP A 235 24.02 -14.57 -0.46
C ASP A 235 23.25 -14.69 0.86
N GLY A 236 22.02 -14.19 0.85
CA GLY A 236 21.08 -14.19 1.96
C GLY A 236 20.27 -15.47 2.07
N THR A 237 20.55 -16.51 1.28
CA THR A 237 19.73 -17.74 1.22
C THR A 237 19.52 -18.36 2.61
N SER A 238 20.59 -18.54 3.39
CA SER A 238 20.47 -19.12 4.73
C SER A 238 19.64 -18.25 5.67
N ALA A 239 19.83 -16.92 5.64
CA ALA A 239 19.08 -15.99 6.47
C ALA A 239 17.58 -16.01 6.12
N TYR A 240 17.26 -16.00 4.82
CA TYR A 240 15.89 -16.10 4.33
C TYR A 240 15.24 -17.44 4.69
N VAL A 241 15.91 -18.57 4.42
CA VAL A 241 15.37 -19.91 4.68
C VAL A 241 15.17 -20.14 6.17
N ASN A 242 16.12 -19.75 7.02
CA ASN A 242 15.99 -19.93 8.47
C ASN A 242 14.75 -19.24 9.05
N GLN A 243 14.33 -18.11 8.46
CA GLN A 243 13.18 -17.34 8.96
C GLN A 243 11.86 -17.65 8.22
N HIS A 244 11.93 -17.99 6.93
CA HIS A 244 10.76 -18.00 6.04
C HIS A 244 10.54 -19.31 5.27
N LYS A 245 11.26 -20.39 5.59
CA LYS A 245 11.09 -21.69 4.93
C LYS A 245 9.62 -22.15 4.96
N GLY A 246 9.10 -22.49 3.79
CA GLY A 246 7.75 -23.02 3.63
C GLY A 246 6.62 -22.00 3.75
N GLN A 247 6.92 -20.72 3.94
CA GLN A 247 5.90 -19.67 4.01
C GLN A 247 5.59 -19.11 2.61
N GLY A 248 4.33 -19.17 2.19
CA GLY A 248 3.90 -18.66 0.88
C GLY A 248 3.94 -17.13 0.74
N GLN A 249 3.66 -16.41 1.83
CA GLN A 249 3.62 -14.94 1.83
C GLN A 249 5.00 -14.28 1.62
N PRO A 250 6.08 -14.65 2.35
CA PRO A 250 7.43 -14.15 2.06
C PRO A 250 7.94 -14.53 0.66
N ALA A 251 7.63 -15.74 0.19
CA ALA A 251 8.04 -16.18 -1.15
C ALA A 251 7.38 -15.35 -2.25
N SER A 252 6.07 -15.10 -2.13
CA SER A 252 5.32 -14.24 -3.06
C SER A 252 5.83 -12.80 -3.01
N ARG A 253 6.15 -12.30 -1.80
CA ARG A 253 6.72 -10.96 -1.62
C ARG A 253 8.10 -10.82 -2.27
N LEU A 254 8.96 -11.82 -2.08
CA LEU A 254 10.32 -11.84 -2.62
C LEU A 254 10.32 -11.86 -4.15
N ALA A 255 9.39 -12.59 -4.78
CA ALA A 255 9.25 -12.65 -6.24
C ALA A 255 9.11 -11.28 -6.91
N GLY A 256 8.47 -10.31 -6.24
CA GLY A 256 8.30 -8.95 -6.74
C GLY A 256 9.59 -8.12 -6.85
N TYR A 257 10.70 -8.62 -6.31
CA TYR A 257 12.01 -7.97 -6.32
C TYR A 257 13.03 -8.69 -7.20
N LEU A 258 12.61 -9.74 -7.92
CA LEU A 258 13.49 -10.58 -8.71
C LEU A 258 14.09 -9.80 -9.87
N LEU A 259 15.42 -9.80 -9.95
CA LEU A 259 16.15 -9.29 -11.10
C LEU A 259 16.40 -10.39 -12.13
N GLY A 260 16.73 -11.60 -11.69
CA GLY A 260 17.01 -12.75 -12.55
C GLY A 260 17.90 -13.80 -11.88
N PRO A 261 18.34 -14.83 -12.62
CA PRO A 261 19.21 -15.88 -12.07
C PRO A 261 20.62 -15.35 -11.78
N LEU A 262 21.27 -15.94 -10.78
CA LEU A 262 22.71 -15.77 -10.57
C LEU A 262 23.46 -16.61 -11.62
N ALA A 263 24.36 -15.98 -12.37
CA ALA A 263 25.32 -16.64 -13.24
C ALA A 263 26.30 -17.46 -12.39
N LYS A 264 26.54 -18.71 -12.78
CA LYS A 264 27.49 -19.61 -12.12
C LYS A 264 28.92 -19.36 -12.57
#